data_AF-A0A1A6GC54-F1
#
_entry.id   AF-A0A1A6GC54-F1
#
_cell.length_a   1.000
_cell.length_b   1.000
_cell.length_c   1.000
_cell.angle_alpha   90.00
_cell.angle_beta   90.00
_cell.angle_gamma   90.00
#
_symmetry.space_group_name_H-M   'P 1'
#
loop_
_entity.id
_entity.type
_entity.pdbx_description
1 polymer ?
#
loop_
_entity_poly.entity_id
_entity_poly.type
_entity_poly.pdbx_seq_one_letter_code
_entity_poly.pdbx_strand_id
1 'polypeptide(L)'
;LASCDGFNLDVEKPIVFREDAAGFGQTVVQFGGSRLVVGAPLEVVAVNQTGQLYDCAPATGMCQPILLPIPLEVVNVSLGLSLVAATNHSQLLACGPTAKRACSKNTYAKGFCLLLGSSLQYIQAVPATLPECPVQDMDIAFLIDGSGSIDQSDFSQMKAFVKALMGRFASTSTSFSLMQYSNILKTHFTFTQFWSSSNPQSLVDAIVQLHGLTFTATGIQKVVKELFHSKNGARKNAKKILIVITDGQKYRDPLKYSDVIPQAEKANIIRYAIGVGDAFREPTALQELNTIGSAPPQDHVFKVGSFVALGNIQKQLQEKIFAIEGTQSTTSSSFQHEMSQEGFSSALTMDGPVLGAVGSFSWSGGAFLYPPNMRPTFINMSQENVDMRDAYLGKRGCGKRRGGTSCLKTGETLVTPPHWPFGRGSTAWFWAPLATSTRGRLSSLPRNPGNGGPSLKSAEHRLVWKKPEWSLRVGSVARVEKEEMKGFGGPWGTVVLGEGQDLAQRGHL
;
A
#
# COMPACT_ATOMS: atom_id res chain seq x y z
N LEU A 1 33.83 -31.41 0.11
CA LEU A 1 33.17 -30.11 0.36
C LEU A 1 33.62 -29.67 1.75
N ALA A 2 34.53 -28.71 1.84
CA ALA A 2 35.02 -28.21 3.12
C ALA A 2 33.91 -27.39 3.77
N SER A 3 33.42 -27.82 4.94
CA SER A 3 32.57 -26.99 5.78
C SER A 3 33.42 -25.81 6.26
N CYS A 4 33.07 -24.60 5.87
CA CYS A 4 33.55 -23.41 6.57
C CYS A 4 32.81 -23.35 7.90
N ASP A 5 33.27 -24.12 8.88
CA ASP A 5 32.87 -23.95 10.27
C ASP A 5 33.46 -22.63 10.77
N GLY A 6 32.62 -21.77 11.36
CA GLY A 6 33.12 -20.54 11.99
C GLY A 6 34.09 -20.92 13.10
N PHE A 7 35.30 -20.38 13.10
CA PHE A 7 36.38 -20.78 14.02
C PHE A 7 36.09 -20.55 15.51
N ASN A 8 35.02 -19.84 15.84
CA ASN A 8 34.65 -19.44 17.20
C ASN A 8 33.17 -19.66 17.53
N LEU A 9 32.42 -20.41 16.71
CA LEU A 9 31.06 -20.85 17.02
C LEU A 9 31.10 -22.34 17.33
N ASP A 10 30.68 -22.73 18.52
CA ASP A 10 30.55 -24.14 18.88
C ASP A 10 29.39 -24.77 18.09
N VAL A 11 29.75 -25.60 17.11
CA VAL A 11 28.83 -26.38 16.29
C VAL A 11 28.68 -27.82 16.79
N GLU A 12 29.50 -28.25 17.75
CA GLU A 12 29.50 -29.62 18.26
C GLU A 12 28.43 -29.83 19.34
N LYS A 13 28.17 -28.81 20.18
CA LYS A 13 27.18 -28.88 21.26
C LYS A 13 26.09 -27.81 21.13
N PRO A 14 25.29 -27.85 20.06
CA PRO A 14 24.25 -26.87 19.85
C PRO A 14 23.07 -27.08 20.81
N ILE A 15 22.54 -25.98 21.36
CA ILE A 15 21.21 -26.01 22.00
C ILE A 15 20.16 -25.88 20.89
N VAL A 16 19.27 -26.87 20.80
CA VAL A 16 18.23 -26.94 19.77
C VAL A 16 16.84 -26.89 20.40
N PHE A 17 16.08 -25.87 20.02
CA PHE A 17 14.67 -25.76 20.36
C PHE A 17 13.79 -26.30 19.23
N ARG A 18 12.77 -27.09 19.57
CA ARG A 18 11.81 -27.66 18.62
C ARG A 18 10.40 -27.54 19.18
N GLU A 19 9.51 -27.03 18.35
CA GLU A 19 8.07 -26.94 18.61
C GLU A 19 7.34 -27.25 17.30
N ASP A 20 6.19 -27.92 17.39
CA ASP A 20 5.39 -28.31 16.23
C ASP A 20 4.61 -27.14 15.60
N ALA A 21 4.74 -25.95 16.19
CA ALA A 21 4.01 -24.76 15.76
C ALA A 21 4.42 -24.26 14.37
N ALA A 22 3.44 -23.93 13.53
CA ALA A 22 3.67 -23.52 12.15
C ALA A 22 4.43 -22.19 12.09
N GLY A 23 5.57 -22.21 11.39
CA GLY A 23 6.45 -21.06 11.25
C GLY A 23 7.32 -20.79 12.49
N PHE A 24 7.37 -21.70 13.47
CA PHE A 24 8.29 -21.57 14.61
C PHE A 24 9.74 -21.36 14.14
N GLY A 25 10.43 -20.39 14.73
CA GLY A 25 11.80 -20.03 14.38
C GLY A 25 11.91 -19.03 13.22
N GLN A 26 10.80 -18.59 12.63
CA GLN A 26 10.82 -17.62 11.53
C GLN A 26 11.39 -16.26 11.96
N THR A 27 11.17 -15.88 13.21
CA THR A 27 11.87 -14.77 13.86
C THR A 27 12.38 -15.20 15.22
N VAL A 28 13.56 -14.72 15.57
CA VAL A 28 14.23 -15.01 16.84
C VAL A 28 14.87 -13.74 17.38
N VAL A 29 14.79 -13.53 18.69
CA VAL A 29 15.47 -12.42 19.35
C VAL A 29 15.93 -12.82 20.73
N GLN A 30 17.18 -12.48 21.06
CA GLN A 30 17.70 -12.63 22.41
C GLN A 30 17.15 -11.52 23.31
N PHE A 31 16.61 -11.91 24.46
CA PHE A 31 16.00 -10.98 25.42
C PHE A 31 16.48 -11.31 26.82
N GLY A 32 16.50 -10.33 27.74
CA GLY A 32 16.83 -10.56 29.15
C GLY A 32 18.18 -11.26 29.46
N GLY A 33 19.14 -11.27 28.53
CA GLY A 33 20.48 -11.87 28.70
C GLY A 33 20.56 -13.41 28.65
N SER A 34 19.48 -14.13 28.97
CA SER A 34 19.49 -15.59 29.08
C SER A 34 18.24 -16.28 28.53
N ARG A 35 17.46 -15.59 27.68
CA ARG A 35 16.28 -16.18 27.03
C ARG A 35 16.22 -15.83 25.55
N LEU A 36 15.53 -16.68 24.80
CA LEU A 36 15.27 -16.50 23.40
C LEU A 36 13.76 -16.38 23.20
N VAL A 37 13.30 -15.28 22.60
CA VAL A 37 11.91 -15.16 22.19
C VAL A 37 11.81 -15.55 20.72
N VAL A 38 10.92 -16.50 20.43
CA VAL A 38 10.74 -17.09 19.11
C VAL A 38 9.34 -16.84 18.61
N GLY A 39 9.21 -16.33 17.38
CA GLY A 39 7.93 -16.15 16.71
C GLY A 39 7.55 -17.36 15.87
N ALA A 40 6.26 -17.72 15.91
CA ALA A 40 5.61 -18.71 15.05
C ALA A 40 4.40 -18.06 14.35
N PRO A 41 4.61 -17.21 13.34
CA PRO A 41 3.56 -16.33 12.80
C PRO A 41 2.44 -17.07 12.02
N LEU A 42 2.67 -18.32 11.62
CA LEU A 42 1.68 -19.11 10.88
C LEU A 42 0.85 -20.03 11.79
N GLU A 43 1.18 -20.10 13.07
CA GLU A 43 0.50 -20.94 14.04
C GLU A 43 -0.94 -20.49 14.25
N VAL A 44 -1.89 -21.43 14.20
CA VAL A 44 -3.32 -21.13 14.36
C VAL A 44 -3.73 -21.40 15.81
N VAL A 45 -3.71 -20.35 16.62
CA VAL A 45 -3.98 -20.45 18.07
C VAL A 45 -5.47 -20.57 18.38
N ALA A 46 -6.31 -19.92 17.58
CA ALA A 46 -7.76 -19.97 17.67
C ALA A 46 -8.41 -19.65 16.31
N VAL A 47 -9.73 -19.80 16.21
CA VAL A 47 -10.48 -19.37 15.03
C VAL A 47 -10.19 -17.89 14.77
N ASN A 48 -9.74 -17.56 13.56
CA ASN A 48 -9.37 -16.20 13.13
C ASN A 48 -8.17 -15.57 13.87
N GLN A 49 -7.38 -16.35 14.60
CA GLN A 49 -6.17 -15.87 15.27
C GLN A 49 -4.96 -16.67 14.80
N THR A 50 -3.99 -15.96 14.23
CA THR A 50 -2.72 -16.55 13.78
C THR A 50 -1.53 -15.82 14.39
N GLY A 51 -0.50 -16.60 14.70
CA GLY A 51 0.75 -16.15 15.27
C GLY A 51 0.83 -16.35 16.78
N GLN A 52 1.90 -17.00 17.22
CA GLN A 52 2.21 -17.26 18.62
C GLN A 52 3.67 -16.88 18.91
N LEU A 53 3.94 -16.42 20.14
CA LEU A 53 5.31 -16.21 20.63
C LEU A 53 5.65 -17.27 21.67
N TYR A 54 6.93 -17.63 21.73
CA TYR A 54 7.47 -18.61 22.68
C TYR A 54 8.64 -17.99 23.44
N ASP A 55 8.68 -18.22 24.76
CA ASP A 55 9.83 -17.95 25.61
C ASP A 55 10.63 -19.25 25.76
N CYS A 56 11.83 -19.27 25.19
CA CYS A 56 12.72 -20.42 25.17
C CYS A 56 13.89 -20.18 26.12
N ALA A 57 14.05 -21.08 27.09
CA ALA A 57 15.07 -20.99 28.13
C ALA A 57 16.24 -21.96 27.82
N PRO A 58 17.42 -21.45 27.39
CA PRO A 58 18.57 -22.28 27.03
C PRO A 58 19.02 -23.22 28.14
N ALA A 59 18.94 -22.77 29.40
CA ALA A 59 19.31 -23.59 30.56
C ALA A 59 18.48 -24.87 30.70
N THR A 60 17.25 -24.87 30.19
CA THR A 60 16.32 -26.02 30.28
C THR A 60 16.12 -26.72 28.93
N GLY A 61 16.47 -26.07 27.82
CA GLY A 61 16.14 -26.53 26.47
C GLY A 61 14.64 -26.48 26.14
N MET A 62 13.80 -25.90 27.00
CA MET A 62 12.35 -25.87 26.84
C MET A 62 11.86 -24.52 26.30
N CYS A 63 10.80 -24.56 25.51
CA CYS A 63 10.03 -23.39 25.09
C CYS A 63 8.62 -23.43 25.70
N GLN A 64 8.11 -22.26 26.07
CA GLN A 64 6.75 -22.12 26.58
C GLN A 64 6.01 -21.00 25.83
N PRO A 65 4.74 -21.19 25.47
CA PRO A 65 3.98 -20.17 24.77
C PRO A 65 3.73 -18.95 25.68
N ILE A 66 3.96 -17.76 25.15
CA ILE A 66 3.68 -16.50 25.84
C ILE A 66 2.21 -16.14 25.63
N LEU A 67 1.44 -16.08 26.72
CA LEU A 67 0.03 -15.72 26.68
C LEU A 67 -0.14 -14.20 26.61
N LEU A 68 -0.75 -13.71 25.53
CA LEU A 68 -0.92 -12.28 25.27
C LEU A 68 -2.40 -11.92 25.02
N PRO A 69 -2.87 -10.77 25.52
CA PRO A 69 -4.24 -10.32 25.28
C PRO A 69 -4.36 -9.75 23.85
N ILE A 70 -4.77 -10.59 22.89
CA ILE A 70 -5.07 -10.14 21.51
C ILE A 70 -6.57 -9.83 21.41
N PRO A 71 -6.97 -8.61 20.99
CA PRO A 71 -8.38 -8.28 20.81
C PRO A 71 -9.05 -9.16 19.76
N LEU A 72 -10.27 -9.64 20.02
CA LEU A 72 -11.04 -10.51 19.11
C LEU A 72 -11.36 -9.87 17.75
N GLU A 73 -11.33 -8.54 17.68
CA GLU A 73 -11.60 -7.76 16.46
C GLU A 73 -10.48 -7.84 15.42
N VAL A 74 -9.27 -8.27 15.82
CA VAL A 74 -8.09 -8.31 14.95
C VAL A 74 -7.87 -9.73 14.45
N VAL A 75 -8.08 -9.94 13.15
CA VAL A 75 -8.09 -11.28 12.54
C VAL A 75 -6.77 -11.58 11.83
N ASN A 76 -6.24 -12.78 12.02
CA ASN A 76 -5.08 -13.34 11.30
C ASN A 76 -3.86 -12.41 11.29
N VAL A 77 -3.45 -11.98 12.47
CA VAL A 77 -2.40 -10.97 12.70
C VAL A 77 -1.02 -11.42 12.22
N SER A 78 -0.78 -12.74 12.22
CA SER A 78 0.55 -13.34 12.04
C SER A 78 1.56 -12.76 13.03
N LEU A 79 1.15 -12.72 14.31
CA LEU A 79 1.96 -12.18 15.39
C LEU A 79 3.30 -12.92 15.48
N GLY A 80 4.40 -12.16 15.61
CA GLY A 80 5.74 -12.73 15.61
C GLY A 80 6.41 -12.75 14.25
N LEU A 81 5.81 -12.13 13.22
CA LEU A 81 6.48 -11.98 11.93
C LEU A 81 7.60 -10.93 11.97
N SER A 82 7.53 -9.97 12.90
CA SER A 82 8.63 -9.05 13.20
C SER A 82 8.80 -8.93 14.71
N LEU A 83 10.04 -9.11 15.19
CA LEU A 83 10.43 -9.00 16.59
C LEU A 83 11.63 -8.07 16.72
N VAL A 84 11.62 -7.21 17.74
CA VAL A 84 12.79 -6.39 18.09
C VAL A 84 12.88 -6.18 19.60
N ALA A 85 14.06 -6.43 20.15
CA ALA A 85 14.37 -6.11 21.54
C ALA A 85 15.10 -4.76 21.62
N ALA A 86 14.82 -4.01 22.68
CA ALA A 86 15.62 -2.83 23.01
C ALA A 86 17.05 -3.23 23.36
N THR A 87 18.03 -2.36 23.08
CA THR A 87 19.46 -2.65 23.32
C THR A 87 19.81 -2.86 24.78
N ASN A 88 19.00 -2.34 25.70
CA ASN A 88 19.12 -2.53 27.15
C ASN A 88 18.29 -3.74 27.64
N HIS A 89 17.67 -4.49 26.74
CA HIS A 89 16.79 -5.63 27.01
C HIS A 89 15.63 -5.33 27.98
N SER A 90 15.21 -4.07 28.13
CA SER A 90 14.11 -3.71 29.02
C SER A 90 12.74 -3.90 28.38
N GLN A 91 12.69 -3.90 27.05
CA GLN A 91 11.46 -3.93 26.27
C GLN A 91 11.62 -4.79 25.02
N LEU A 92 10.54 -5.46 24.65
CA LEU A 92 10.43 -6.23 23.42
C LEU A 92 9.20 -5.72 22.66
N LEU A 93 9.33 -5.53 21.35
CA LEU A 93 8.23 -5.20 20.47
C LEU A 93 7.99 -6.35 19.51
N ALA A 94 6.78 -6.89 19.53
CA ALA A 94 6.35 -7.99 18.68
C ALA A 94 5.21 -7.53 17.76
N CYS A 95 5.37 -7.73 16.46
CA CYS A 95 4.43 -7.23 15.45
C CYS A 95 3.90 -8.36 14.58
N GLY A 96 2.64 -8.22 14.19
CA GLY A 96 2.01 -8.97 13.12
C GLY A 96 1.40 -8.00 12.09
N PRO A 97 1.96 -7.91 10.88
CA PRO A 97 1.61 -6.90 9.88
C PRO A 97 0.45 -7.32 8.97
N THR A 98 -0.23 -8.43 9.27
CA THR A 98 -1.32 -8.97 8.44
C THR A 98 -2.67 -8.90 9.11
N ALA A 99 -2.82 -8.09 10.16
CA ALA A 99 -4.08 -7.87 10.84
C ALA A 99 -5.15 -7.43 9.83
N LYS A 100 -6.10 -8.33 9.57
CA LYS A 100 -7.21 -8.09 8.67
C LYS A 100 -8.35 -7.48 9.45
N ARG A 101 -8.90 -6.39 8.92
CA ARG A 101 -10.13 -5.78 9.42
C ARG A 101 -11.14 -5.72 8.29
N ALA A 102 -12.29 -6.36 8.48
CA ALA A 102 -13.43 -6.17 7.62
C ALA A 102 -14.12 -4.85 7.98
N CYS A 103 -14.30 -3.99 6.98
CA CYS A 103 -15.02 -2.73 7.09
C CYS A 103 -16.04 -2.73 5.95
N SER A 104 -17.29 -3.04 6.28
CA SER A 104 -18.35 -3.32 5.32
C SER A 104 -17.97 -4.45 4.35
N LYS A 105 -17.75 -4.17 3.06
CA LYS A 105 -17.29 -5.18 2.06
C LYS A 105 -15.78 -5.15 1.80
N ASN A 106 -15.07 -4.17 2.37
CA ASN A 106 -13.63 -4.00 2.16
C ASN A 106 -12.85 -4.72 3.26
N THR A 107 -11.72 -5.32 2.88
CA THR A 107 -10.77 -5.90 3.84
C THR A 107 -9.53 -5.02 3.87
N TYR A 108 -9.28 -4.40 5.01
CA TYR A 108 -8.09 -3.60 5.28
C TYR A 108 -7.00 -4.51 5.85
N ALA A 109 -5.76 -4.37 5.36
CA ALA A 109 -4.60 -5.09 5.88
C ALA A 109 -3.69 -4.12 6.64
N LYS A 110 -3.76 -4.19 7.96
CA LYS A 110 -3.07 -3.31 8.89
C LYS A 110 -2.04 -4.07 9.71
N GLY A 111 -1.24 -3.29 10.44
CA GLY A 111 -0.33 -3.77 11.45
C GLY A 111 -0.92 -3.77 12.84
N PHE A 112 -0.52 -4.76 13.63
CA PHE A 112 -0.75 -4.75 15.07
C PHE A 112 0.53 -5.18 15.79
N CYS A 113 0.99 -4.35 16.72
CA CYS A 113 2.18 -4.64 17.52
C CYS A 113 1.87 -4.59 19.02
N LEU A 114 2.63 -5.35 19.79
CA LEU A 114 2.57 -5.44 21.24
C LEU A 114 3.94 -5.08 21.81
N LEU A 115 3.96 -4.11 22.72
CA LEU A 115 5.12 -3.76 23.51
C LEU A 115 5.07 -4.55 24.83
N LEU A 116 6.11 -5.33 25.09
CA LEU A 116 6.27 -6.18 26.26
C LEU A 116 7.44 -5.67 27.12
N GLY A 117 7.34 -5.89 28.43
CA GLY A 117 8.39 -5.55 29.40
C GLY A 117 9.46 -6.62 29.55
N SER A 118 10.36 -6.41 30.50
CA SER A 118 11.49 -7.31 30.82
C SER A 118 11.08 -8.72 31.25
N SER A 119 9.90 -8.89 31.84
CA SER A 119 9.30 -10.19 32.17
C SER A 119 8.26 -10.66 31.15
N LEU A 120 8.27 -10.11 29.92
CA LEU A 120 7.34 -10.43 28.83
C LEU A 120 5.87 -10.13 29.13
N GLN A 121 5.60 -9.36 30.18
CA GLN A 121 4.28 -8.83 30.48
C GLN A 121 3.86 -7.80 29.43
N TYR A 122 2.58 -7.82 29.05
CA TYR A 122 1.99 -6.83 28.17
C TYR A 122 2.05 -5.43 28.79
N ILE A 123 2.55 -4.44 28.03
CA ILE A 123 2.55 -3.02 28.42
C ILE A 123 1.47 -2.28 27.65
N GLN A 124 1.54 -2.31 26.31
CA GLN A 124 0.61 -1.60 25.43
C GLN A 124 0.62 -2.15 24.01
N ALA A 125 -0.48 -1.93 23.28
CA ALA A 125 -0.54 -2.12 21.84
C ALA A 125 -0.03 -0.88 21.08
N VAL A 126 0.52 -1.11 19.89
CA VAL A 126 0.95 -0.05 18.95
C VAL A 126 0.42 -0.38 17.55
N PRO A 127 -0.45 0.45 16.98
CA PRO A 127 -1.07 1.66 17.57
C PRO A 127 -1.97 1.33 18.78
N ALA A 128 -2.10 2.28 19.72
CA ALA A 128 -2.89 2.09 20.95
C ALA A 128 -4.40 2.00 20.70
N THR A 129 -4.89 2.68 19.65
CA THR A 129 -6.25 2.56 19.15
C THR A 129 -6.23 1.95 17.76
N LEU A 130 -7.13 1.00 17.52
CA LEU A 130 -7.37 0.52 16.17
C LEU A 130 -8.05 1.66 15.40
N PRO A 131 -7.51 2.11 14.25
CA PRO A 131 -8.12 3.18 13.47
C PRO A 131 -9.55 2.81 13.10
N GLU A 132 -10.52 3.69 13.37
CA GLU A 132 -11.91 3.51 12.95
C GLU A 132 -11.98 3.29 11.43
N CYS A 133 -12.89 2.44 10.97
CA CYS A 133 -13.13 2.28 9.53
C CYS A 133 -13.50 3.66 8.95
N PRO A 134 -12.80 4.17 7.93
CA PRO A 134 -13.18 5.44 7.33
C PRO A 134 -14.58 5.30 6.71
N VAL A 135 -15.58 5.96 7.30
CA VAL A 135 -16.91 6.08 6.70
C VAL A 135 -16.81 7.19 5.65
N GLN A 136 -16.46 6.82 4.42
CA GLN A 136 -16.48 7.78 3.32
C GLN A 136 -17.84 7.74 2.63
N ASP A 137 -18.61 8.79 2.86
CA ASP A 137 -19.85 9.05 2.13
C ASP A 137 -19.56 9.26 0.64
N MET A 138 -20.35 8.63 -0.23
CA MET A 138 -20.22 8.77 -1.69
C MET A 138 -21.54 9.14 -2.34
N ASP A 139 -21.53 10.17 -3.17
CA ASP A 139 -22.68 10.57 -3.99
C ASP A 139 -22.35 10.28 -5.45
N ILE A 140 -23.03 9.29 -6.02
CA ILE A 140 -22.81 8.81 -7.39
C ILE A 140 -23.98 9.24 -8.29
N ALA A 141 -23.71 10.10 -9.26
CA ALA A 141 -24.66 10.49 -10.27
C ALA A 141 -24.42 9.73 -11.58
N PHE A 142 -25.46 9.09 -12.11
CA PHE A 142 -25.47 8.55 -13.46
C PHE A 142 -25.96 9.61 -14.45
N LEU A 143 -25.22 9.77 -15.53
CA LEU A 143 -25.64 10.50 -16.73
C LEU A 143 -25.71 9.51 -17.89
N ILE A 144 -26.90 9.04 -18.21
CA ILE A 144 -27.11 8.00 -19.22
C ILE A 144 -27.63 8.58 -20.53
N ASP A 145 -27.05 8.12 -21.64
CA ASP A 145 -27.46 8.49 -22.98
C ASP A 145 -28.80 7.85 -23.35
N GLY A 146 -29.76 8.67 -23.74
CA GLY A 146 -31.07 8.26 -24.20
C GLY A 146 -31.35 8.68 -25.64
N SER A 147 -30.32 8.98 -26.42
CA SER A 147 -30.43 9.42 -27.81
C SER A 147 -31.05 8.36 -28.72
N GLY A 148 -31.39 8.75 -29.95
CA GLY A 148 -32.05 7.90 -30.93
C GLY A 148 -31.16 6.84 -31.57
N SER A 149 -29.83 6.86 -31.34
CA SER A 149 -28.91 5.83 -31.85
C SER A 149 -28.93 4.54 -31.03
N ILE A 150 -29.46 4.59 -29.80
CA ILE A 150 -29.55 3.43 -28.91
C ILE A 150 -30.85 2.68 -29.19
N ASP A 151 -30.73 1.38 -29.47
CA ASP A 151 -31.90 0.51 -29.60
C ASP A 151 -32.56 0.23 -28.25
N GLN A 152 -33.87 -0.08 -28.26
CA GLN A 152 -34.65 -0.33 -27.05
C GLN A 152 -34.05 -1.48 -26.18
N SER A 153 -33.49 -2.52 -26.81
CA SER A 153 -32.82 -3.62 -26.13
C SER A 153 -31.55 -3.15 -25.41
N ASP A 154 -30.77 -2.30 -26.06
CA ASP A 154 -29.52 -1.75 -25.54
C ASP A 154 -29.77 -0.77 -24.39
N PHE A 155 -30.81 0.06 -24.53
CA PHE A 155 -31.27 0.92 -23.43
C PHE A 155 -31.70 0.09 -22.21
N SER A 156 -32.34 -1.05 -22.44
CA SER A 156 -32.73 -1.98 -21.37
C SER A 156 -31.51 -2.60 -20.67
N GLN A 157 -30.47 -2.93 -21.43
CA GLN A 157 -29.21 -3.43 -20.87
C GLN A 157 -28.45 -2.34 -20.08
N MET A 158 -28.49 -1.10 -20.53
CA MET A 158 -27.94 0.02 -19.78
C MET A 158 -28.66 0.23 -18.43
N LYS A 159 -29.99 0.13 -18.42
CA LYS A 159 -30.78 0.13 -17.17
C LYS A 159 -30.39 -1.02 -16.25
N ALA A 160 -30.23 -2.22 -16.79
CA ALA A 160 -29.80 -3.39 -16.02
C ALA A 160 -28.41 -3.17 -15.40
N PHE A 161 -27.46 -2.60 -16.15
CA PHE A 161 -26.14 -2.23 -15.63
C PHE A 161 -26.22 -1.24 -14.46
N VAL A 162 -27.01 -0.17 -14.59
CA VAL A 162 -27.23 0.82 -13.53
C VAL A 162 -27.78 0.15 -12.27
N LYS A 163 -28.84 -0.65 -12.38
CA LYS A 163 -29.44 -1.39 -11.25
C LYS A 163 -28.42 -2.31 -10.58
N ALA A 164 -27.69 -3.06 -11.40
CA ALA A 164 -26.69 -4.00 -10.92
C ALA A 164 -25.58 -3.26 -10.16
N LEU A 165 -25.10 -2.12 -10.67
CA LEU A 165 -24.09 -1.32 -9.97
C LEU A 165 -24.63 -0.77 -8.65
N MET A 166 -25.84 -0.18 -8.63
CA MET A 166 -26.49 0.27 -7.40
C MET A 166 -26.59 -0.84 -6.35
N GLY A 167 -26.95 -2.06 -6.75
CA GLY A 167 -27.01 -3.23 -5.86
C GLY A 167 -25.67 -3.60 -5.22
N ARG A 168 -24.54 -3.29 -5.87
CA ARG A 168 -23.20 -3.56 -5.29
C ARG A 168 -22.88 -2.66 -4.11
N PHE A 169 -23.40 -1.43 -4.12
CA PHE A 169 -23.23 -0.39 -3.10
C PHE A 169 -24.39 -0.33 -2.08
N ALA A 170 -25.30 -1.31 -2.07
CA ALA A 170 -26.45 -1.30 -1.17
C ALA A 170 -26.11 -1.34 0.34
N SER A 171 -24.88 -1.78 0.69
CA SER A 171 -24.38 -1.87 2.07
C SER A 171 -23.32 -0.82 2.40
N THR A 172 -23.12 0.19 1.55
CA THR A 172 -22.15 1.27 1.76
C THR A 172 -22.88 2.59 1.98
N SER A 173 -22.17 3.63 2.47
CA SER A 173 -22.75 4.98 2.63
C SER A 173 -22.84 5.71 1.29
N THR A 174 -23.47 5.08 0.31
CA THR A 174 -23.53 5.53 -1.08
C THR A 174 -24.96 5.94 -1.45
N SER A 175 -25.10 7.17 -1.93
CA SER A 175 -26.36 7.70 -2.46
C SER A 175 -26.27 7.84 -3.97
N PHE A 176 -27.34 7.48 -4.67
CA PHE A 176 -27.39 7.56 -6.13
C PHE A 176 -28.36 8.63 -6.63
N SER A 177 -28.06 9.16 -7.81
CA SER A 177 -28.93 10.07 -8.56
C SER A 177 -28.82 9.73 -10.05
N LEU A 178 -29.86 9.96 -10.83
CA LEU A 178 -29.83 9.61 -12.26
C LEU A 178 -30.51 10.68 -13.11
N MET A 179 -29.76 11.15 -14.11
CA MET A 179 -30.25 11.95 -15.21
C MET A 179 -30.02 11.21 -16.53
N GLN A 180 -31.04 11.26 -17.37
CA GLN A 180 -30.94 10.84 -18.75
C GLN A 180 -30.79 12.08 -19.63
N TYR A 181 -29.95 12.00 -20.65
CA TYR A 181 -29.78 13.07 -21.62
C TYR A 181 -30.00 12.59 -23.05
N SER A 182 -30.47 13.53 -23.86
CA SER A 182 -30.57 13.48 -25.32
C SER A 182 -30.41 14.94 -25.77
N ASN A 183 -31.23 15.45 -26.71
CA ASN A 183 -31.50 16.89 -26.80
C ASN A 183 -32.46 17.39 -25.71
N ILE A 184 -33.10 16.47 -24.98
CA ILE A 184 -33.90 16.72 -23.78
C ILE A 184 -33.15 16.13 -22.58
N LEU A 185 -33.15 16.83 -21.45
CA LEU A 185 -32.52 16.36 -20.21
C LEU A 185 -33.59 16.11 -19.16
N LYS A 186 -33.62 14.90 -18.59
CA LYS A 186 -34.61 14.50 -17.59
C LYS A 186 -33.92 13.88 -16.38
N THR A 187 -34.11 14.50 -15.21
CA THR A 187 -33.78 13.89 -13.92
C THR A 187 -34.87 12.87 -13.58
N HIS A 188 -34.49 11.61 -13.42
CA HIS A 188 -35.43 10.54 -13.04
C HIS A 188 -35.54 10.39 -11.53
N PHE A 189 -34.42 10.50 -10.83
CA PHE A 189 -34.42 10.60 -9.36
C PHE A 189 -33.20 11.37 -8.86
N THR A 190 -33.37 12.09 -7.75
CA THR A 190 -32.33 12.81 -7.01
C THR A 190 -31.76 11.98 -5.86
N PHE A 191 -30.68 12.45 -5.22
CA PHE A 191 -30.13 11.79 -4.02
C PHE A 191 -31.14 11.72 -2.88
N THR A 192 -31.98 12.76 -2.70
CA THR A 192 -33.08 12.76 -1.72
C THR A 192 -34.11 11.65 -2.03
N GLN A 193 -34.50 11.50 -3.29
CA GLN A 193 -35.46 10.47 -3.70
C GLN A 193 -34.89 9.06 -3.58
N PHE A 194 -33.59 8.90 -3.81
CA PHE A 194 -32.90 7.63 -3.60
C PHE A 194 -32.93 7.20 -2.13
N TRP A 195 -32.51 8.06 -1.19
CA TRP A 195 -32.42 7.68 0.22
C TRP A 195 -33.78 7.55 0.91
N SER A 196 -34.82 8.22 0.41
CA SER A 196 -36.21 8.08 0.89
C SER A 196 -36.96 6.87 0.30
N SER A 197 -36.40 6.21 -0.72
CA SER A 197 -37.04 5.04 -1.33
C SER A 197 -36.74 3.77 -0.54
N SER A 198 -37.80 3.00 -0.24
CA SER A 198 -37.66 1.65 0.35
C SER A 198 -37.10 0.62 -0.64
N ASN A 199 -37.24 0.86 -1.95
CA ASN A 199 -36.65 0.05 -3.00
C ASN A 199 -36.00 0.95 -4.07
N PRO A 200 -34.76 1.42 -3.86
CA PRO A 200 -34.15 2.36 -4.78
C PRO A 200 -33.91 1.81 -6.19
N GLN A 201 -33.80 0.48 -6.36
CA GLN A 201 -33.62 -0.11 -7.68
C GLN A 201 -34.86 -0.01 -8.57
N SER A 202 -36.06 0.06 -8.00
CA SER A 202 -37.30 0.22 -8.78
C SER A 202 -37.43 1.60 -9.41
N LEU A 203 -36.68 2.60 -8.92
CA LEU A 203 -36.62 3.94 -9.54
C LEU A 203 -36.07 3.89 -10.97
N VAL A 204 -35.26 2.88 -11.29
CA VAL A 204 -34.70 2.68 -12.64
C VAL A 204 -35.71 2.01 -13.58
N ASP A 205 -36.63 1.20 -13.06
CA ASP A 205 -37.55 0.41 -13.89
C ASP A 205 -38.51 1.29 -14.69
N ALA A 206 -38.98 2.40 -14.11
CA ALA A 206 -39.89 3.36 -14.74
C ALA A 206 -39.25 4.25 -15.82
N ILE A 207 -37.93 4.15 -16.02
CA ILE A 207 -37.22 5.00 -16.99
C ILE A 207 -37.54 4.56 -18.42
N VAL A 208 -37.97 5.53 -19.23
CA VAL A 208 -38.28 5.42 -20.66
C VAL A 208 -37.25 6.19 -21.48
N GLN A 209 -36.87 5.68 -22.65
CA GLN A 209 -35.92 6.33 -23.55
C GLN A 209 -36.47 7.66 -24.08
N LEU A 210 -35.64 8.70 -24.16
CA LEU A 210 -36.06 10.03 -24.66
C LEU A 210 -36.03 10.13 -26.18
N HIS A 211 -35.11 9.39 -26.82
CA HIS A 211 -34.71 9.54 -28.22
C HIS A 211 -34.18 10.93 -28.56
N GLY A 212 -33.78 11.15 -29.81
CA GLY A 212 -33.28 12.42 -30.31
C GLY A 212 -31.75 12.49 -30.36
N LEU A 213 -31.19 13.69 -30.11
CA LEU A 213 -29.75 13.95 -30.31
C LEU A 213 -28.92 13.73 -29.04
N THR A 214 -27.61 13.94 -29.10
CA THR A 214 -26.67 13.57 -28.03
C THR A 214 -26.02 14.82 -27.43
N PHE A 215 -26.67 15.49 -26.46
CA PHE A 215 -26.14 16.72 -25.81
C PHE A 215 -25.36 16.41 -24.53
N THR A 216 -24.24 15.71 -24.68
CA THR A 216 -23.41 15.21 -23.57
C THR A 216 -22.79 16.32 -22.72
N ALA A 217 -22.25 17.38 -23.32
CA ALA A 217 -21.63 18.49 -22.59
C ALA A 217 -22.68 19.26 -21.78
N THR A 218 -23.86 19.49 -22.36
CA THR A 218 -25.01 20.07 -21.65
C THR A 218 -25.48 19.17 -20.51
N GLY A 219 -25.52 17.85 -20.73
CA GLY A 219 -25.79 16.84 -19.70
C GLY A 219 -24.87 16.98 -18.49
N ILE A 220 -23.56 16.99 -18.72
CA ILE A 220 -22.54 17.12 -17.66
C ILE A 220 -22.75 18.42 -16.88
N GLN A 221 -22.95 19.54 -17.56
CA GLN A 221 -23.17 20.82 -16.88
C GLN A 221 -24.39 20.78 -15.96
N LYS A 222 -25.51 20.21 -16.42
CA LYS A 222 -26.75 20.14 -15.64
C LYS A 222 -26.59 19.24 -14.43
N VAL A 223 -25.89 18.12 -14.55
CA VAL A 223 -25.57 17.24 -13.40
C VAL A 223 -24.73 17.98 -12.35
N VAL A 224 -23.68 18.69 -12.77
CA VAL A 224 -22.81 19.47 -11.88
C VAL A 224 -23.60 20.53 -11.11
N LYS A 225 -24.48 21.27 -11.81
CA LYS A 225 -25.24 22.38 -11.22
C LYS A 225 -26.46 21.95 -10.42
N GLU A 226 -27.14 20.88 -10.85
CA GLU A 226 -28.42 20.46 -10.27
C GLU A 226 -28.26 19.25 -9.36
N LEU A 227 -27.78 18.11 -9.85
CA LEU A 227 -27.79 16.87 -9.07
C LEU A 227 -26.85 16.96 -7.85
N PHE A 228 -25.64 17.48 -8.03
CA PHE A 228 -24.66 17.64 -6.95
C PHE A 228 -24.90 18.85 -6.03
N HIS A 229 -26.09 19.44 -6.10
CA HIS A 229 -26.52 20.53 -5.24
C HIS A 229 -27.23 20.00 -3.98
N SER A 230 -27.01 20.64 -2.83
CA SER A 230 -27.57 20.23 -1.54
C SER A 230 -29.10 20.11 -1.54
N LYS A 231 -29.81 21.02 -2.22
CA LYS A 231 -31.26 20.96 -2.48
C LYS A 231 -31.78 19.63 -3.03
N ASN A 232 -30.93 18.88 -3.74
CA ASN A 232 -31.24 17.59 -4.34
C ASN A 232 -30.66 16.41 -3.54
N GLY A 233 -30.20 16.67 -2.31
CA GLY A 233 -29.72 15.65 -1.36
C GLY A 233 -28.23 15.37 -1.43
N ALA A 234 -27.47 16.13 -2.23
CA ALA A 234 -26.01 15.97 -2.28
C ALA A 234 -25.35 16.41 -0.98
N ARG A 235 -24.52 15.55 -0.41
CA ARG A 235 -23.82 15.74 0.86
C ARG A 235 -22.55 16.57 0.65
N LYS A 236 -22.32 17.52 1.56
CA LYS A 236 -21.18 18.46 1.45
C LYS A 236 -19.82 17.75 1.52
N ASN A 237 -19.70 16.74 2.37
CA ASN A 237 -18.44 16.03 2.65
C ASN A 237 -18.31 14.70 1.90
N ALA A 238 -19.31 14.34 1.07
CA ALA A 238 -19.25 13.12 0.29
C ALA A 238 -18.33 13.27 -0.92
N LYS A 239 -17.69 12.18 -1.32
CA LYS A 239 -17.01 12.09 -2.61
C LYS A 239 -18.06 12.12 -3.72
N LYS A 240 -17.86 12.98 -4.70
CA LYS A 240 -18.80 13.17 -5.81
C LYS A 240 -18.29 12.43 -7.04
N ILE A 241 -19.07 11.49 -7.53
CA ILE A 241 -18.69 10.64 -8.66
C ILE A 241 -19.76 10.75 -9.74
N LEU A 242 -19.35 11.11 -10.96
CA LEU A 242 -20.20 11.15 -12.15
C LEU A 242 -19.84 9.97 -13.05
N ILE A 243 -20.81 9.13 -13.38
CA ILE A 243 -20.65 8.05 -14.36
C ILE A 243 -21.44 8.44 -15.62
N VAL A 244 -20.74 8.72 -16.71
CA VAL A 244 -21.32 9.02 -18.03
C VAL A 244 -21.32 7.75 -18.86
N ILE A 245 -22.48 7.36 -19.39
CA ILE A 245 -22.64 6.22 -20.29
C ILE A 245 -23.17 6.74 -21.63
N THR A 246 -22.49 6.43 -22.73
CA THR A 246 -22.87 6.88 -24.07
C THR A 246 -22.46 5.87 -25.15
N ASP A 247 -23.20 5.83 -26.26
CA ASP A 247 -22.94 4.99 -27.44
C ASP A 247 -22.30 5.76 -28.61
N GLY A 248 -22.06 7.07 -28.46
CA GLY A 248 -21.60 7.90 -29.55
C GLY A 248 -20.95 9.22 -29.15
N GLN A 249 -20.58 10.00 -30.16
CA GLN A 249 -20.05 11.35 -30.00
C GLN A 249 -21.18 12.36 -29.74
N LYS A 250 -20.90 13.46 -29.04
CA LYS A 250 -21.88 14.54 -28.91
C LYS A 250 -22.27 15.06 -30.29
N TYR A 251 -23.56 15.29 -30.51
CA TYR A 251 -24.07 15.75 -31.79
C TYR A 251 -25.00 16.95 -31.62
N ARG A 252 -24.63 18.06 -32.27
CA ARG A 252 -25.35 19.38 -32.21
C ARG A 252 -25.54 19.96 -30.81
N ASP A 253 -24.75 19.51 -29.82
CA ASP A 253 -24.71 20.12 -28.50
C ASP A 253 -24.20 21.57 -28.58
N PRO A 254 -24.96 22.57 -28.06
CA PRO A 254 -24.54 23.97 -28.06
C PRO A 254 -23.29 24.23 -27.19
N LEU A 255 -22.99 23.36 -26.23
CA LEU A 255 -21.85 23.50 -25.34
C LEU A 255 -20.64 22.67 -25.80
N LYS A 256 -19.45 23.13 -25.37
CA LYS A 256 -18.19 22.39 -25.55
C LYS A 256 -17.74 21.81 -24.21
N TYR A 257 -16.95 20.73 -24.27
CA TYR A 257 -16.35 20.15 -23.07
C TYR A 257 -15.44 21.13 -22.33
N SER A 258 -14.75 22.01 -23.06
CA SER A 258 -13.93 23.10 -22.49
C SER A 258 -14.70 24.01 -21.54
N ASP A 259 -16.02 24.13 -21.71
CA ASP A 259 -16.85 25.02 -20.92
C ASP A 259 -17.37 24.35 -19.64
N VAL A 260 -17.43 23.01 -19.62
CA VAL A 260 -18.14 22.24 -18.59
C VAL A 260 -17.22 21.38 -17.73
N ILE A 261 -16.14 20.83 -18.30
CA ILE A 261 -15.20 19.99 -17.56
C ILE A 261 -14.49 20.77 -16.44
N PRO A 262 -14.01 22.02 -16.64
CA PRO A 262 -13.43 22.81 -15.56
C PRO A 262 -14.40 23.08 -14.40
N GLN A 263 -15.71 23.16 -14.69
CA GLN A 263 -16.72 23.31 -13.64
C GLN A 263 -16.85 22.04 -12.79
N ALA A 264 -16.82 20.87 -13.43
CA ALA A 264 -16.84 19.58 -12.74
C ALA A 264 -15.58 19.38 -11.88
N GLU A 265 -14.41 19.78 -12.39
CA GLU A 265 -13.13 19.72 -11.68
C GLU A 265 -13.11 20.66 -10.48
N LYS A 266 -13.55 21.91 -10.65
CA LYS A 266 -13.68 22.87 -9.54
C LYS A 266 -14.65 22.39 -8.46
N ALA A 267 -15.66 21.61 -8.85
CA ALA A 267 -16.61 20.99 -7.94
C ALA A 267 -16.11 19.68 -7.30
N ASN A 268 -14.85 19.27 -7.57
CA ASN A 268 -14.23 18.04 -7.08
C ASN A 268 -15.01 16.77 -7.46
N ILE A 269 -15.55 16.73 -8.69
CA ILE A 269 -16.30 15.58 -9.21
C ILE A 269 -15.35 14.66 -9.99
N ILE A 270 -15.23 13.42 -9.52
CA ILE A 270 -14.52 12.35 -10.23
C ILE A 270 -15.44 11.82 -11.33
N ARG A 271 -14.95 11.73 -12.56
CA ARG A 271 -15.77 11.39 -13.72
C ARG A 271 -15.30 10.08 -14.33
N TYR A 272 -16.21 9.13 -14.49
CA TYR A 272 -16.02 7.92 -15.26
C TYR A 272 -16.76 8.05 -16.59
N ALA A 273 -16.10 7.72 -17.69
CA ALA A 273 -16.68 7.71 -19.03
C ALA A 273 -16.75 6.27 -19.55
N ILE A 274 -17.95 5.81 -19.89
CA ILE A 274 -18.21 4.48 -20.43
C ILE A 274 -18.73 4.64 -21.85
N GLY A 275 -17.88 4.30 -22.82
CA GLY A 275 -18.26 4.25 -24.23
C GLY A 275 -18.69 2.85 -24.63
N VAL A 276 -19.88 2.74 -25.21
CA VAL A 276 -20.47 1.48 -25.63
C VAL A 276 -20.54 1.41 -27.16
N GLY A 277 -20.16 0.26 -27.72
CA GLY A 277 -20.28 -0.01 -29.14
C GLY A 277 -19.12 0.52 -29.98
N ASP A 278 -19.31 0.46 -31.29
CA ASP A 278 -18.22 0.63 -32.27
C ASP A 278 -17.87 2.09 -32.56
N ALA A 279 -18.70 3.05 -32.12
CA ALA A 279 -18.43 4.48 -32.28
C ALA A 279 -17.07 4.89 -31.69
N PHE A 280 -16.61 4.19 -30.65
CA PHE A 280 -15.35 4.47 -29.94
C PHE A 280 -14.13 3.74 -30.50
N ARG A 281 -14.27 3.07 -31.66
CA ARG A 281 -13.13 2.66 -32.48
C ARG A 281 -12.49 3.86 -33.18
N GLU A 282 -13.28 4.90 -33.44
CA GLU A 282 -12.80 6.14 -34.03
C GLU A 282 -11.92 6.94 -33.05
N PRO A 283 -10.73 7.41 -33.44
CA PRO A 283 -9.83 8.15 -32.57
C PRO A 283 -10.45 9.43 -31.98
N THR A 284 -11.32 10.10 -32.74
CA THR A 284 -12.01 11.32 -32.30
C THR A 284 -13.02 11.04 -31.20
N ALA A 285 -13.78 9.95 -31.30
CA ALA A 285 -14.71 9.51 -30.25
C ALA A 285 -13.96 9.09 -28.98
N LEU A 286 -12.82 8.42 -29.14
CA LEU A 286 -11.97 8.06 -28.01
C LEU A 286 -11.41 9.29 -27.29
N GLN A 287 -10.99 10.31 -28.05
CA GLN A 287 -10.52 11.57 -27.47
C GLN A 287 -11.64 12.30 -26.70
N GLU A 288 -12.88 12.21 -27.18
CA GLU A 288 -14.05 12.72 -26.48
C GLU A 288 -14.27 12.00 -25.15
N LEU A 289 -14.24 10.66 -25.11
CA LEU A 289 -14.32 9.91 -23.85
C LEU A 289 -13.20 10.27 -22.88
N ASN A 290 -11.96 10.41 -23.37
CA ASN A 290 -10.81 10.83 -22.56
C ASN A 290 -10.99 12.23 -21.98
N THR A 291 -11.73 13.10 -22.66
CA THR A 291 -12.04 14.45 -22.19
C THR A 291 -13.12 14.43 -21.10
N ILE A 292 -14.08 13.51 -21.19
CA ILE A 292 -15.14 13.34 -20.20
C ILE A 292 -14.57 12.74 -18.90
N GLY A 293 -13.78 11.67 -19.02
CA GLY A 293 -13.17 10.98 -17.87
C GLY A 293 -12.18 11.85 -17.10
N SER A 294 -12.05 11.61 -15.80
CA SER A 294 -10.99 12.23 -14.99
C SER A 294 -9.60 11.69 -15.37
N ALA A 295 -8.57 12.50 -15.12
CA ALA A 295 -7.20 12.02 -15.25
C ALA A 295 -6.85 11.04 -14.11
N PRO A 296 -6.07 9.98 -14.39
CA PRO A 296 -5.58 9.59 -15.71
C PRO A 296 -6.62 8.74 -16.48
N PRO A 297 -6.70 8.83 -17.83
CA PRO A 297 -7.77 8.19 -18.61
C PRO A 297 -7.86 6.67 -18.47
N GLN A 298 -6.73 5.97 -18.33
CA GLN A 298 -6.70 4.52 -18.14
C GLN A 298 -7.47 4.06 -16.88
N ASP A 299 -7.64 4.95 -15.92
CA ASP A 299 -8.36 4.66 -14.68
C ASP A 299 -9.85 4.95 -14.79
N HIS A 300 -10.23 5.93 -15.61
CA HIS A 300 -11.57 6.50 -15.60
C HIS A 300 -12.36 6.30 -16.91
N VAL A 301 -11.73 5.78 -17.96
CA VAL A 301 -12.35 5.56 -19.26
C VAL A 301 -12.47 4.07 -19.52
N PHE A 302 -13.69 3.62 -19.81
CA PHE A 302 -14.01 2.24 -20.14
C PHE A 302 -14.61 2.18 -21.54
N LYS A 303 -14.12 1.23 -22.34
CA LYS A 303 -14.66 0.90 -23.66
C LYS A 303 -15.23 -0.49 -23.62
N VAL A 304 -16.47 -0.66 -24.05
CA VAL A 304 -17.13 -1.95 -24.15
C VAL A 304 -17.69 -2.14 -25.56
N GLY A 305 -17.51 -3.33 -26.12
CA GLY A 305 -17.95 -3.62 -27.48
C GLY A 305 -19.47 -3.70 -27.65
N SER A 306 -20.22 -3.89 -26.56
CA SER A 306 -21.69 -3.94 -26.59
C SER A 306 -22.28 -3.65 -25.21
N PHE A 307 -23.58 -3.34 -25.15
CA PHE A 307 -24.29 -3.13 -23.90
C PHE A 307 -24.34 -4.39 -23.03
N VAL A 308 -24.29 -5.58 -23.63
CA VAL A 308 -24.16 -6.86 -22.90
C VAL A 308 -22.83 -6.92 -22.13
N ALA A 309 -21.75 -6.40 -22.73
CA ALA A 309 -20.43 -6.40 -22.13
C ALA A 309 -20.28 -5.40 -20.96
N LEU A 310 -21.28 -4.54 -20.70
CA LEU A 310 -21.31 -3.70 -19.50
C LEU A 310 -21.24 -4.52 -18.21
N GLY A 311 -21.76 -5.74 -18.21
CA GLY A 311 -21.64 -6.67 -17.08
C GLY A 311 -20.18 -6.99 -16.70
N ASN A 312 -19.28 -7.01 -17.68
CA ASN A 312 -17.87 -7.38 -17.46
C ASN A 312 -17.07 -6.26 -16.76
N ILE A 313 -17.44 -5.00 -17.00
CA ILE A 313 -16.77 -3.84 -16.37
C ILE A 313 -17.37 -3.50 -15.01
N GLN A 314 -18.51 -4.07 -14.64
CA GLN A 314 -19.19 -3.78 -13.37
C GLN A 314 -18.28 -4.02 -12.15
N LYS A 315 -17.56 -5.14 -12.13
CA LYS A 315 -16.61 -5.47 -11.04
C LYS A 315 -15.42 -4.52 -11.03
N GLN A 316 -14.85 -4.22 -12.19
CA GLN A 316 -13.71 -3.31 -12.30
C GLN A 316 -14.08 -1.88 -11.85
N LEU A 317 -15.23 -1.37 -12.29
CA LEU A 317 -15.72 -0.05 -11.91
C LEU A 317 -16.02 0.01 -10.41
N GLN A 318 -16.63 -1.04 -9.85
CA GLN A 318 -16.84 -1.16 -8.41
C GLN A 318 -15.52 -1.09 -7.64
N GLU A 319 -14.51 -1.87 -8.04
CA GLU A 319 -13.19 -1.89 -7.39
C GLU A 319 -12.50 -0.51 -7.45
N LYS A 320 -12.57 0.19 -8.58
CA LYS A 320 -12.02 1.54 -8.70
C LYS A 320 -12.76 2.57 -7.86
N ILE A 321 -14.09 2.47 -7.76
CA ILE A 321 -14.89 3.36 -6.91
C ILE A 321 -14.61 3.09 -5.42
N PHE A 322 -14.50 1.83 -5.00
CA PHE A 322 -14.13 1.50 -3.63
C PHE A 322 -12.71 1.95 -3.27
N ALA A 323 -11.78 1.93 -4.23
CA ALA A 323 -10.46 2.49 -3.99
C ALA A 323 -10.51 4.01 -3.69
N ILE A 324 -11.53 4.75 -4.17
CA ILE A 324 -11.74 6.16 -3.83
C ILE A 324 -12.13 6.33 -2.36
N GLU A 325 -12.91 5.41 -1.76
CA GLU A 325 -13.27 5.46 -0.33
C GLU A 325 -12.03 5.53 0.59
N GLY A 326 -10.91 4.95 0.11
CA GLY A 326 -9.61 4.94 0.77
C GLY A 326 -8.67 6.07 0.35
N THR A 327 -9.13 7.14 -0.30
CA THR A 327 -8.25 8.25 -0.72
C THR A 327 -8.68 9.62 -0.19
N GLN A 328 -7.70 10.40 0.27
CA GLN A 328 -7.95 11.83 0.58
C GLN A 328 -7.93 12.71 -0.68
N SER A 329 -7.23 12.33 -1.75
CA SER A 329 -7.11 13.10 -3.00
C SER A 329 -8.14 12.70 -4.07
N THR A 330 -8.59 13.66 -4.87
CA THR A 330 -9.53 13.48 -6.00
C THR A 330 -8.86 13.02 -7.30
N THR A 331 -7.53 12.98 -7.33
CA THR A 331 -6.73 12.77 -8.56
C THR A 331 -6.13 11.37 -8.71
N SER A 332 -6.28 10.49 -7.71
CA SER A 332 -5.80 9.10 -7.79
C SER A 332 -6.60 8.15 -6.91
N SER A 333 -6.91 6.95 -7.41
CA SER A 333 -7.50 5.82 -6.67
C SER A 333 -6.46 5.07 -5.81
N SER A 334 -5.45 5.78 -5.31
CA SER A 334 -4.29 5.22 -4.60
C SER A 334 -4.56 5.07 -3.10
N PHE A 335 -4.50 3.84 -2.58
CA PHE A 335 -4.49 3.57 -1.13
C PHE A 335 -3.43 4.42 -0.43
N GLN A 336 -3.79 5.10 0.65
CA GLN A 336 -2.86 5.87 1.48
C GLN A 336 -2.31 5.03 2.62
N HIS A 337 -3.18 4.49 3.47
CA HIS A 337 -2.75 3.69 4.61
C HIS A 337 -3.63 2.46 4.82
N GLU A 338 -4.62 2.22 3.98
CA GLU A 338 -5.61 1.15 4.10
C GLU A 338 -4.96 -0.24 4.15
N MET A 339 -3.84 -0.37 3.41
CA MET A 339 -3.01 -1.56 3.31
C MET A 339 -1.62 -1.32 3.88
N SER A 340 -1.45 -0.38 4.82
CA SER A 340 -0.15 0.07 5.32
C SER A 340 0.71 -1.07 5.89
N GLN A 341 0.11 -2.12 6.45
CA GLN A 341 0.82 -3.24 7.06
C GLN A 341 1.90 -2.77 8.04
N GLU A 342 1.53 -1.92 9.01
CA GLU A 342 2.46 -1.40 10.01
C GLU A 342 3.16 -2.55 10.77
N GLY A 343 4.42 -2.35 11.14
CA GLY A 343 5.17 -3.37 11.85
C GLY A 343 5.63 -4.52 10.97
N PHE A 344 5.58 -4.36 9.63
CA PHE A 344 6.23 -5.29 8.70
C PHE A 344 7.73 -5.38 8.98
N SER A 345 8.32 -4.24 9.32
CA SER A 345 9.57 -4.19 10.08
C SER A 345 9.38 -3.30 11.31
N SER A 346 10.20 -3.50 12.33
CA SER A 346 10.10 -2.75 13.57
C SER A 346 11.47 -2.38 14.11
N ALA A 347 11.56 -1.19 14.71
CA ALA A 347 12.74 -0.77 15.46
C ALA A 347 12.30 -0.04 16.74
N LEU A 348 13.06 -0.21 17.82
CA LEU A 348 12.89 0.57 19.04
C LEU A 348 13.96 1.66 19.08
N THR A 349 13.52 2.92 19.17
CA THR A 349 14.40 4.10 19.28
C THR A 349 14.15 4.83 20.59
N MET A 350 15.00 5.80 20.94
CA MET A 350 14.77 6.63 22.13
C MET A 350 13.50 7.48 22.01
N ASP A 351 13.12 7.84 20.79
CA ASP A 351 11.97 8.68 20.50
C ASP A 351 10.67 7.86 20.41
N GLY A 352 10.77 6.53 20.58
CA GLY A 352 9.64 5.59 20.57
C GLY A 352 9.77 4.46 19.54
N PRO A 353 8.76 3.57 19.47
CA PRO A 353 8.66 2.53 18.45
C PRO A 353 8.55 3.11 17.04
N VAL A 354 9.28 2.51 16.11
CA VAL A 354 9.20 2.77 14.68
C VAL A 354 8.70 1.53 13.98
N LEU A 355 7.61 1.68 13.22
CA LEU A 355 6.93 0.61 12.51
C LEU A 355 7.01 0.87 11.00
N GLY A 356 7.70 0.00 10.27
CA GLY A 356 7.71 0.00 8.81
C GLY A 356 6.31 -0.31 8.27
N ALA A 357 5.87 0.44 7.28
CA ALA A 357 4.51 0.41 6.75
C ALA A 357 4.54 0.31 5.21
N VAL A 358 4.88 -0.88 4.74
CA VAL A 358 5.23 -1.17 3.34
C VAL A 358 4.12 -0.90 2.34
N GLY A 359 2.85 -1.07 2.71
CA GLY A 359 1.73 -0.88 1.79
C GLY A 359 1.11 0.52 1.84
N SER A 360 1.79 1.48 2.50
CA SER A 360 1.34 2.87 2.46
C SER A 360 1.56 3.50 1.07
N PHE A 361 0.66 4.40 0.67
CA PHE A 361 0.71 5.19 -0.56
C PHE A 361 0.93 4.34 -1.82
N SER A 362 0.02 3.40 -2.07
CA SER A 362 0.12 2.41 -3.17
C SER A 362 1.46 1.70 -3.16
N TRP A 363 1.78 1.11 -2.00
CA TRP A 363 3.02 0.35 -1.78
C TRP A 363 4.31 1.13 -2.02
N SER A 364 4.26 2.46 -2.03
CA SER A 364 5.50 3.24 -1.95
C SER A 364 6.19 3.04 -0.61
N GLY A 365 5.40 2.79 0.44
CA GLY A 365 5.88 2.47 1.76
C GLY A 365 6.31 3.68 2.57
N GLY A 366 6.98 3.42 3.69
CA GLY A 366 7.39 4.40 4.69
C GLY A 366 7.49 3.77 6.08
N ALA A 367 7.54 4.60 7.11
CA ALA A 367 7.52 4.14 8.50
C ALA A 367 6.77 5.12 9.40
N PHE A 368 6.04 4.60 10.39
CA PHE A 368 5.45 5.40 11.45
C PHE A 368 6.39 5.43 12.66
N LEU A 369 6.65 6.63 13.17
CA LEU A 369 7.21 6.84 14.50
C LEU A 369 6.05 7.06 15.47
N TYR A 370 6.04 6.35 16.60
CA TYR A 370 5.07 6.49 17.68
C TYR A 370 5.74 7.07 18.93
N PRO A 371 5.81 8.39 19.09
CA PRO A 371 6.40 8.97 20.29
C PRO A 371 5.49 8.79 21.52
N PRO A 372 6.07 8.69 22.73
CA PRO A 372 5.28 8.61 23.96
C PRO A 372 4.35 9.82 24.09
N ASN A 373 3.06 9.58 24.31
CA ASN A 373 2.04 10.61 24.55
C ASN A 373 1.89 11.68 23.44
N MET A 374 2.35 11.40 22.22
CA MET A 374 2.17 12.29 21.06
C MET A 374 1.47 11.56 19.91
N ARG A 375 0.98 12.32 18.93
CA ARG A 375 0.43 11.75 17.70
C ARG A 375 1.55 11.08 16.89
N PRO A 376 1.26 9.96 16.22
CA PRO A 376 2.25 9.30 15.38
C PRO A 376 2.63 10.17 14.17
N THR A 377 3.88 10.08 13.77
CA THR A 377 4.42 10.79 12.60
C THR A 377 4.74 9.78 11.51
N PHE A 378 4.20 9.99 10.31
CA PHE A 378 4.55 9.18 9.14
C PHE A 378 5.78 9.76 8.44
N ILE A 379 6.76 8.91 8.17
CA ILE A 379 8.02 9.24 7.52
C ILE A 379 8.04 8.54 6.16
N ASN A 380 8.05 9.33 5.10
CA ASN A 380 8.16 8.87 3.72
C ASN A 380 9.08 9.76 2.88
N MET A 381 9.25 9.39 1.61
CA MET A 381 9.92 10.24 0.62
C MET A 381 9.04 11.44 0.24
N SER A 382 9.66 12.52 -0.24
CA SER A 382 8.92 13.70 -0.71
C SER A 382 7.98 13.33 -1.88
N GLN A 383 6.81 13.97 -1.89
CA GLN A 383 5.68 13.66 -2.77
C GLN A 383 5.97 13.88 -4.28
N GLU A 384 7.11 14.48 -4.63
CA GLU A 384 7.54 14.73 -6.01
C GLU A 384 8.11 13.48 -6.73
N ASN A 385 8.40 12.40 -6.00
CA ASN A 385 9.00 11.19 -6.57
C ASN A 385 7.92 10.18 -7.02
N VAL A 386 7.43 10.31 -8.26
CA VAL A 386 6.44 9.41 -8.87
C VAL A 386 6.98 7.97 -9.08
N ASP A 387 8.30 7.78 -9.10
CA ASP A 387 9.01 6.50 -9.34
C ASP A 387 9.03 5.53 -8.13
N MET A 388 8.30 5.87 -7.06
CA MET A 388 8.35 5.12 -5.81
C MET A 388 7.19 4.15 -5.60
N ARG A 389 6.21 4.10 -6.52
CA ARG A 389 5.11 3.12 -6.39
C ARG A 389 5.66 1.70 -6.42
N ASP A 390 5.09 0.84 -5.58
CA ASP A 390 5.52 -0.56 -5.44
C ASP A 390 7.00 -0.76 -5.02
N ALA A 391 7.64 0.26 -4.42
CA ALA A 391 9.03 0.18 -3.95
C ALA A 391 9.19 -0.55 -2.60
N TYR A 392 8.10 -0.69 -1.84
CA TYR A 392 8.05 -1.32 -0.52
C TYR A 392 9.03 -0.68 0.51
N LEU A 393 9.12 0.65 0.54
CA LEU A 393 9.93 1.34 1.55
C LEU A 393 9.47 0.97 2.97
N GLY A 394 10.43 0.72 3.86
CA GLY A 394 10.13 0.29 5.23
C GLY A 394 10.03 -1.23 5.39
N LYS A 395 10.36 -2.00 4.36
CA LYS A 395 10.51 -3.47 4.45
C LYS A 395 11.64 -3.90 5.38
N ARG A 396 12.70 -3.09 5.47
CA ARG A 396 13.78 -3.21 6.47
C ARG A 396 13.89 -1.88 7.22
N GLY A 397 14.07 -1.94 8.54
CA GLY A 397 14.24 -0.77 9.39
C GLY A 397 15.36 -1.00 10.40
N CYS A 398 16.21 0.00 10.62
CA CYS A 398 17.24 -0.03 11.66
C CYS A 398 17.47 1.37 12.23
N GLY A 399 17.49 1.49 13.56
CA GLY A 399 17.91 2.71 14.24
C GLY A 399 19.42 2.75 14.40
N LYS A 400 20.05 3.89 14.11
CA LYS A 400 21.49 4.12 14.26
C LYS A 400 21.76 5.42 14.99
N ARG A 401 22.72 5.45 15.90
CA ARG A 401 23.26 6.71 16.45
C ARG A 401 24.51 7.14 15.68
N ARG A 402 24.59 8.41 15.32
CA ARG A 402 25.81 9.05 14.80
C ARG A 402 25.99 10.42 15.47
N GLY A 403 27.01 10.55 16.32
CA GLY A 403 27.37 11.83 16.94
C GLY A 403 26.22 12.49 17.72
N GLY A 404 25.52 11.73 18.59
CA GLY A 404 24.37 12.22 19.35
C GLY A 404 23.05 12.31 18.57
N THR A 405 23.08 12.20 17.24
CA THR A 405 21.87 12.21 16.39
C THR A 405 21.36 10.79 16.17
N SER A 406 20.04 10.58 16.34
CA SER A 406 19.35 9.34 15.98
C SER A 406 19.01 9.35 14.48
N CYS A 407 19.33 8.29 13.77
CA CYS A 407 19.05 8.12 12.35
C CYS A 407 18.27 6.83 12.11
N LEU A 408 17.19 6.90 11.35
CA LEU A 408 16.48 5.71 10.87
C LEU A 408 16.96 5.37 9.46
N LYS A 409 17.36 4.11 9.24
CA LYS A 409 17.58 3.57 7.90
C LYS A 409 16.41 2.67 7.53
N THR A 410 15.71 3.03 6.46
CA THR A 410 14.70 2.21 5.81
C THR A 410 15.25 1.69 4.49
N GLY A 411 14.94 0.43 4.16
CA GLY A 411 15.35 -0.20 2.90
C GLY A 411 14.17 -0.43 1.96
N GLU A 412 14.46 -0.40 0.66
CA GLU A 412 13.54 -0.72 -0.44
C GLU A 412 13.99 -1.99 -1.17
N THR A 413 13.11 -2.55 -2.01
CA THR A 413 13.48 -3.58 -2.99
C THR A 413 13.21 -3.02 -4.38
N LEU A 414 14.26 -2.78 -5.19
CA LEU A 414 14.09 -2.54 -6.62
C LEU A 414 13.59 -3.84 -7.26
N VAL A 415 12.29 -3.92 -7.56
CA VAL A 415 11.72 -5.00 -8.35
C VAL A 415 11.98 -4.64 -9.82
N THR A 416 12.96 -5.29 -10.45
CA THR A 416 13.02 -5.31 -11.91
C THR A 416 11.82 -6.11 -12.44
N PRO A 417 11.12 -5.64 -13.49
CA PRO A 417 9.98 -6.37 -14.02
C PRO A 417 10.41 -7.76 -14.55
N PRO A 418 9.59 -8.80 -14.39
CA PRO A 418 9.95 -10.15 -14.81
C PRO A 418 9.97 -10.22 -16.35
N HIS A 419 11.16 -10.31 -16.94
CA HIS A 419 11.30 -10.75 -18.31
C HIS A 419 11.02 -12.26 -18.40
N TRP A 420 10.07 -12.61 -19.27
CA TRP A 420 9.71 -13.98 -19.62
C TRP A 420 10.90 -14.77 -20.17
N PRO A 421 10.99 -16.09 -19.89
CA PRO A 421 12.16 -16.88 -20.23
C PRO A 421 12.11 -17.34 -21.69
N PHE A 422 13.16 -17.06 -22.45
CA PHE A 422 13.51 -17.85 -23.63
C PHE A 422 14.98 -18.30 -23.53
N GLY A 423 15.14 -19.62 -23.53
CA GLY A 423 16.13 -20.36 -24.32
C GLY A 423 17.61 -19.99 -24.23
N ARG A 424 18.36 -20.90 -23.58
CA ARG A 424 19.81 -21.18 -23.69
C ARG A 424 20.59 -20.53 -24.84
N GLY A 425 21.75 -19.99 -24.44
CA GLY A 425 23.01 -20.18 -25.17
C GLY A 425 23.45 -19.01 -26.03
N SER A 426 24.27 -18.12 -25.46
CA SER A 426 25.55 -17.67 -26.03
C SER A 426 26.14 -16.55 -25.19
N THR A 427 27.43 -16.66 -24.91
CA THR A 427 28.28 -15.63 -24.32
C THR A 427 28.16 -14.30 -25.07
N ALA A 428 27.86 -13.22 -24.34
CA ALA A 428 28.09 -11.86 -24.83
C ALA A 428 28.49 -10.96 -23.65
N TRP A 429 29.76 -10.57 -23.65
CA TRP A 429 30.28 -9.48 -22.85
C TRP A 429 29.68 -8.17 -23.36
N PHE A 430 29.07 -7.37 -22.48
CA PHE A 430 28.81 -5.97 -22.78
C PHE A 430 29.20 -5.08 -21.60
N TRP A 431 30.20 -4.25 -21.86
CA TRP A 431 30.51 -3.03 -21.14
C TRP A 431 29.48 -1.95 -21.47
N ALA A 432 28.98 -1.24 -20.46
CA ALA A 432 28.34 0.07 -20.61
C ALA A 432 28.36 0.81 -19.25
N PRO A 433 28.40 2.16 -19.25
CA PRO A 433 29.29 2.93 -18.38
C PRO A 433 28.66 3.48 -17.09
N LEU A 434 29.53 3.80 -16.12
CA LEU A 434 29.20 4.66 -14.98
C LEU A 434 28.74 6.04 -15.46
N ALA A 435 27.47 6.36 -15.26
CA ALA A 435 26.99 7.74 -15.26
C ALA A 435 27.15 8.33 -13.85
N THR A 436 28.17 9.16 -13.70
CA THR A 436 28.32 10.09 -12.57
C THR A 436 27.29 11.21 -12.69
N SER A 437 26.42 11.40 -11.69
CA SER A 437 25.58 12.61 -11.56
C SER A 437 25.93 13.41 -10.31
N THR A 438 26.65 14.50 -10.58
CA THR A 438 26.78 15.81 -9.95
C THR A 438 26.08 16.15 -8.62
N ARG A 439 26.93 16.46 -7.62
CA ARG A 439 26.91 17.54 -6.59
C ARG A 439 25.60 18.31 -6.33
N GLY A 440 25.14 18.25 -5.08
CA GLY A 440 24.35 19.31 -4.42
C GLY A 440 25.24 20.48 -3.96
N ARG A 441 24.80 21.71 -4.25
CA ARG A 441 25.41 22.98 -3.81
C ARG A 441 25.06 23.29 -2.36
N LEU A 442 26.06 23.62 -1.54
CA LEU A 442 25.89 24.48 -0.37
C LEU A 442 25.83 25.95 -0.82
N SER A 443 24.89 26.69 -0.24
CA SER A 443 24.76 28.14 -0.33
C SER A 443 25.79 28.85 0.58
N SER A 444 26.59 29.75 0.02
CA SER A 444 27.30 30.79 0.78
C SER A 444 27.37 32.10 -0.03
N LEU A 445 27.01 33.18 0.65
CA LEU A 445 26.94 34.59 0.19
C LEU A 445 28.33 35.20 -0.16
N PRO A 446 28.38 36.37 -0.83
CA PRO A 446 29.44 36.73 -1.77
C PRO A 446 30.54 37.64 -1.18
N ARG A 447 31.78 37.52 -1.70
CA ARG A 447 32.74 38.63 -1.85
C ARG A 447 33.64 38.41 -3.07
N ASN A 448 33.72 39.45 -3.90
CA ASN A 448 34.66 39.68 -5.01
C ASN A 448 35.66 40.78 -4.55
N PRO A 449 36.70 41.17 -5.31
CA PRO A 449 37.47 40.48 -6.37
C PRO A 449 39.02 40.65 -6.17
N GLY A 450 39.86 40.01 -7.00
CA GLY A 450 41.22 40.52 -7.26
C GLY A 450 42.30 39.52 -7.66
N ASN A 451 42.70 39.60 -8.94
CA ASN A 451 43.99 39.25 -9.56
C ASN A 451 44.39 37.79 -9.85
N GLY A 452 44.31 37.44 -11.15
CA GLY A 452 45.49 37.28 -12.01
C GLY A 452 46.29 35.97 -11.93
N GLY A 453 46.12 35.10 -12.94
CA GLY A 453 47.06 34.00 -13.25
C GLY A 453 48.40 34.51 -13.85
N PRO A 454 49.28 33.63 -14.40
CA PRO A 454 49.01 32.29 -14.94
C PRO A 454 49.97 31.15 -14.51
N SER A 455 49.59 29.95 -14.97
CA SER A 455 50.27 28.63 -15.09
C SER A 455 51.81 28.66 -15.24
N LEU A 456 52.62 27.64 -14.92
CA LEU A 456 52.52 26.18 -15.13
C LEU A 456 53.81 25.57 -14.52
N LYS A 457 53.75 24.42 -13.82
CA LYS A 457 54.83 23.39 -13.86
C LYS A 457 54.44 22.13 -13.08
N SER A 458 54.63 21.02 -13.78
CA SER A 458 54.57 19.63 -13.33
C SER A 458 55.45 19.37 -12.10
N ALA A 459 54.90 18.70 -11.09
CA ALA A 459 55.67 17.97 -10.08
C ALA A 459 54.91 16.68 -9.75
N GLU A 460 55.51 15.55 -10.13
CA GLU A 460 55.15 14.23 -9.62
C GLU A 460 55.38 14.20 -8.11
N HIS A 461 54.38 13.78 -7.34
CA HIS A 461 54.58 13.31 -5.98
C HIS A 461 53.87 11.98 -5.79
N ARG A 462 54.69 10.93 -5.63
CA ARG A 462 54.31 9.64 -5.04
C ARG A 462 53.61 9.89 -3.69
N LEU A 463 52.36 9.46 -3.58
CA LEU A 463 51.70 9.24 -2.29
C LEU A 463 51.72 7.75 -1.98
N VAL A 464 52.49 7.42 -0.95
CA VAL A 464 52.59 6.11 -0.31
C VAL A 464 51.26 5.81 0.39
N TRP A 465 50.61 4.70 0.04
CA TRP A 465 49.44 4.21 0.74
C TRP A 465 49.87 3.50 2.04
N LYS A 466 49.58 4.11 3.20
CA LYS A 466 49.47 3.38 4.48
C LYS A 466 48.05 2.81 4.57
N LYS A 467 47.92 1.48 4.63
CA LYS A 467 46.67 0.81 5.06
C LYS A 467 46.38 1.17 6.51
N PRO A 468 45.16 1.61 6.86
CA PRO A 468 44.66 1.50 8.23
C PRO A 468 44.15 0.07 8.43
N GLU A 469 44.75 -0.66 9.36
CA GLU A 469 44.16 -1.89 9.91
C GLU A 469 42.90 -1.52 10.68
N TRP A 470 41.78 -2.16 10.32
CA TRP A 470 40.54 -2.11 11.09
C TRP A 470 40.30 -3.49 11.71
N SER A 471 40.23 -3.56 13.04
CA SER A 471 39.77 -4.75 13.74
C SER A 471 38.24 -4.85 13.60
N LEU A 472 37.75 -5.90 12.94
CA LEU A 472 36.34 -6.29 12.98
C LEU A 472 36.02 -6.83 14.38
N ARG A 473 35.11 -6.20 15.12
CA ARG A 473 34.34 -6.89 16.17
C ARG A 473 33.18 -7.60 15.49
N VAL A 474 33.29 -8.92 15.39
CA VAL A 474 32.19 -9.80 14.97
C VAL A 474 31.27 -9.97 16.17
N GLY A 475 30.07 -9.40 16.10
CA GLY A 475 28.97 -9.76 16.99
C GLY A 475 28.34 -11.07 16.52
N SER A 476 28.00 -11.94 17.46
CA SER A 476 27.48 -13.29 17.25
C SER A 476 26.33 -13.33 16.25
N VAL A 477 26.46 -14.13 15.19
CA VAL A 477 25.43 -14.38 14.17
C VAL A 477 24.88 -15.79 14.38
N ALA A 478 23.59 -15.93 14.64
CA ALA A 478 22.89 -17.20 14.55
C ALA A 478 22.73 -17.58 13.07
N ARG A 479 23.17 -18.78 12.69
CA ARG A 479 23.00 -19.33 11.34
C ARG A 479 21.76 -20.22 11.32
N VAL A 480 20.87 -20.02 10.36
CA VAL A 480 19.77 -20.94 10.05
C VAL A 480 20.20 -21.72 8.82
N GLU A 481 20.49 -23.02 8.97
CA GLU A 481 20.75 -23.92 7.84
C GLU A 481 19.47 -24.61 7.41
N LYS A 482 19.25 -24.67 6.10
CA LYS A 482 18.15 -25.38 5.46
C LYS A 482 18.76 -26.55 4.71
N GLU A 483 18.69 -27.77 5.25
CA GLU A 483 19.08 -28.97 4.52
C GLU A 483 17.93 -29.41 3.59
N GLU A 484 18.21 -29.51 2.28
CA GLU A 484 17.39 -30.28 1.35
C GLU A 484 17.79 -31.76 1.43
N MET A 485 17.11 -32.55 2.27
CA MET A 485 17.10 -34.01 2.10
C MET A 485 16.01 -34.40 1.10
N LYS A 486 16.42 -35.06 0.02
CA LYS A 486 15.50 -35.69 -0.94
C LYS A 486 14.81 -36.90 -0.28
N GLY A 487 13.50 -36.79 -0.07
CA GLY A 487 12.60 -37.91 0.19
C GLY A 487 11.99 -37.91 1.59
N PHE A 488 10.65 -37.83 1.64
CA PHE A 488 9.73 -37.85 2.79
C PHE A 488 9.47 -36.51 3.54
N GLY A 489 8.34 -35.90 3.17
CA GLY A 489 7.36 -35.15 3.99
C GLY A 489 7.79 -34.21 5.14
N GLY A 490 7.54 -32.90 4.93
CA GLY A 490 7.37 -31.88 5.98
C GLY A 490 8.53 -30.86 6.06
N PRO A 491 8.28 -29.53 6.15
CA PRO A 491 9.33 -28.56 6.40
C PRO A 491 9.61 -28.46 7.91
N TRP A 492 10.78 -28.95 8.32
CA TRP A 492 11.28 -28.89 9.69
C TRP A 492 12.14 -27.63 9.90
N GLY A 493 11.95 -26.90 11.00
CA GLY A 493 12.80 -25.78 11.40
C GLY A 493 13.69 -26.17 12.58
N THR A 494 14.98 -25.84 12.54
CA THR A 494 15.96 -26.08 13.62
C THR A 494 16.74 -24.79 13.88
N VAL A 495 16.85 -24.37 15.14
CA VAL A 495 17.64 -23.21 15.57
C VAL A 495 18.74 -23.69 16.52
N VAL A 496 19.98 -23.27 16.28
CA VAL A 496 21.20 -23.71 16.96
C VAL A 496 21.93 -22.51 17.60
N LEU A 497 22.33 -22.60 18.86
CA LEU A 497 23.23 -21.66 19.54
C LEU A 497 24.40 -22.39 20.21
N GLY A 498 25.60 -21.79 20.16
CA GLY A 498 26.81 -22.23 20.88
C GLY A 498 27.31 -21.16 21.87
N GLU A 499 27.75 -21.56 23.06
CA GLU A 499 28.27 -20.68 24.12
C GLU A 499 29.81 -20.60 24.05
N GLY A 500 30.37 -19.39 24.15
CA GLY A 500 31.82 -19.16 24.27
C GLY A 500 32.19 -18.54 25.61
N GLN A 501 33.01 -19.24 26.41
CA GLN A 501 33.63 -18.71 27.62
C GLN A 501 34.88 -17.86 27.27
N ASP A 502 34.97 -16.65 27.81
CA ASP A 502 36.14 -15.77 27.72
C ASP A 502 37.27 -16.28 28.64
N LEU A 503 38.33 -16.85 28.05
CA LEU A 503 39.63 -17.00 28.71
C LEU A 503 40.57 -15.91 28.22
N ALA A 504 40.81 -14.91 29.08
CA ALA A 504 41.81 -13.88 28.87
C ALA A 504 43.22 -14.48 28.97
N GLN A 505 43.96 -14.52 27.87
CA GLN A 505 45.43 -14.60 27.91
C GLN A 505 46.03 -13.37 27.21
N ARG A 506 46.71 -12.56 28.03
CA ARG A 506 47.70 -11.58 27.59
C ARG A 506 48.91 -12.33 27.05
N GLY A 507 49.37 -12.00 25.86
CA GLY A 507 50.64 -12.44 25.32
C GLY A 507 51.19 -11.41 24.34
N HIS A 508 52.27 -10.75 24.74
CA HIS A 508 53.11 -9.88 23.91
C HIS A 508 53.77 -10.68 22.79
N LEU A 509 53.65 -10.22 21.54
CA LEU A 509 54.75 -9.72 20.67
C LEU A 509 54.21 -9.38 19.28
#